data_AF-E2CHJ9-F1
#
_entry.id   AF-E2CHJ9-F1
#
_cell.length_a   1.000
_cell.length_b   1.000
_cell.length_c   1.000
_cell.angle_alpha   90.00
_cell.angle_beta   90.00
_cell.angle_gamma   90.00
#
_symmetry.space_group_name_H-M   'P 1'
#
loop_
_entity.id
_entity.type
_entity.pdbx_description
1 polymer ?
#
loop_
_entity_poly.entity_id
_entity_poly.type
_entity_poly.pdbx_seq_one_letter_code
_entity_poly.pdbx_strand_id
1 'polypeptide(L)'
;MGVQLRACSNVLPFDWIKTDISWTIDAETFAFRELGKPYSYLDAVRAGLGSRLKGGGYICSEYAAEIQLRCGGADPLTIPKAAPADLVDYWLNAGALLQVVRR
;
A
#
# COMPACT_ATOMS: atom_id res chain seq x y z
N MET A 1 -10.14 -1.73 13.65
CA MET A 1 -10.06 -2.76 12.59
C MET A 1 -8.60 -2.92 12.19
N GLY A 2 -8.16 -4.12 11.82
CA GLY A 2 -6.77 -4.41 11.43
C GLY A 2 -6.61 -4.66 9.94
N VAL A 3 -5.45 -5.18 9.53
CA VAL A 3 -5.20 -5.61 8.15
C VAL A 3 -6.13 -6.78 7.79
N GLN A 4 -6.84 -6.66 6.66
CA GLN A 4 -7.78 -7.64 6.14
C GLN A 4 -7.62 -7.77 4.62
N LEU A 5 -7.82 -8.98 4.09
CA LEU A 5 -7.99 -9.20 2.65
C LEU A 5 -9.47 -9.21 2.31
N ARG A 6 -9.84 -8.49 1.25
CA ARG A 6 -11.21 -8.45 0.72
C ARG A 6 -11.17 -8.78 -0.76
N ALA A 7 -12.06 -9.66 -1.21
CA ALA A 7 -12.22 -9.92 -2.63
C ALA A 7 -12.63 -8.62 -3.36
N CYS A 8 -11.95 -8.30 -4.46
CA CYS A 8 -12.19 -7.07 -5.22
C CYS A 8 -13.65 -6.93 -5.70
N SER A 9 -14.35 -8.04 -5.94
CA SER A 9 -15.77 -8.06 -6.31
C SER A 9 -16.72 -7.50 -5.23
N ASN A 10 -16.29 -7.52 -3.97
CA ASN A 10 -17.08 -7.08 -2.82
C ASN A 10 -16.80 -5.64 -2.39
N VAL A 11 -15.94 -4.91 -3.13
CA VAL A 11 -15.59 -3.53 -2.81
C VAL A 11 -16.27 -2.59 -3.82
N LEU A 12 -16.73 -1.44 -3.31
CA LEU A 12 -17.23 -0.28 -4.05
C LEU A 12 -16.38 0.02 -5.30
N PRO A 13 -16.88 0.79 -6.29
CA PRO A 13 -16.10 1.17 -7.46
C PRO A 13 -14.70 1.65 -7.05
N PHE A 14 -13.69 1.08 -7.67
CA PHE A 14 -12.29 1.33 -7.36
C PHE A 14 -11.50 1.39 -8.66
N ASP A 15 -10.46 2.22 -8.66
CA ASP A 15 -9.46 2.25 -9.72
C ASP A 15 -8.24 1.45 -9.26
N TRP A 16 -7.50 0.88 -10.19
CA TRP A 16 -6.23 0.23 -9.87
C TRP A 16 -5.10 0.78 -10.73
N ILE A 17 -3.89 0.83 -10.16
CA ILE A 17 -2.68 1.18 -10.90
C ILE A 17 -2.04 -0.10 -11.38
N LYS A 18 -1.99 -0.31 -12.70
CA LYS A 18 -1.34 -1.48 -13.28
C LYS A 18 0.17 -1.26 -13.28
N THR A 19 0.86 -2.10 -12.53
CA THR A 19 2.32 -2.17 -12.47
C THR A 19 2.80 -3.47 -13.14
N ASP A 20 4.06 -3.51 -13.57
CA ASP A 20 4.67 -4.71 -14.17
C ASP A 20 5.36 -5.62 -13.14
N ILE A 21 5.21 -5.31 -11.85
CA ILE A 21 5.73 -6.16 -10.77
C ILE A 21 4.86 -7.41 -10.64
N SER A 22 5.50 -8.55 -10.43
CA SER A 22 4.81 -9.84 -10.25
C SER A 22 4.62 -10.14 -8.77
N TRP A 23 3.50 -10.77 -8.44
CA TRP A 23 3.25 -11.27 -7.09
C TRP A 23 4.22 -12.41 -6.75
N THR A 24 4.94 -12.29 -5.64
CA THR A 24 5.96 -13.26 -5.20
C THR A 24 5.49 -14.03 -3.95
N ILE A 25 6.11 -15.18 -3.69
CA ILE A 25 5.88 -15.98 -2.47
C ILE A 25 6.22 -15.17 -1.21
N ASP A 26 7.25 -14.32 -1.28
CA ASP A 26 7.65 -13.47 -0.16
C ASP A 26 6.61 -12.39 0.15
N ALA A 27 6.04 -11.79 -0.90
CA ALA A 27 4.93 -10.84 -0.78
C ALA A 27 3.70 -11.51 -0.18
N GLU A 28 3.37 -12.73 -0.63
CA GLU A 28 2.28 -13.54 -0.10
C GLU A 28 2.45 -13.88 1.38
N THR A 29 3.62 -14.42 1.73
CA THR A 29 3.97 -14.80 3.11
C THR A 29 3.89 -13.60 4.05
N PHE A 30 4.41 -12.45 3.61
CA PHE A 30 4.28 -11.21 4.36
C PHE A 30 2.82 -10.78 4.50
N ALA A 31 2.07 -10.74 3.40
CA ALA A 31 0.68 -10.31 3.42
C ALA A 31 -0.16 -11.11 4.41
N PHE A 32 0.03 -12.44 4.46
CA PHE A 32 -0.64 -13.33 5.42
C PHE A 32 -0.17 -13.14 6.86
N ARG A 33 1.13 -12.97 7.10
CA ARG A 33 1.69 -12.78 8.46
C ARG A 33 1.14 -11.54 9.15
N GLU A 34 0.83 -10.51 8.37
CA GLU A 34 0.40 -9.21 8.86
C GLU A 34 -1.12 -9.11 9.06
N LEU A 35 -1.89 -10.14 8.69
CA LEU A 35 -3.34 -10.17 8.90
C LEU A 35 -3.70 -10.04 10.38
N GLY A 36 -4.72 -9.24 10.65
CA GLY A 36 -5.18 -8.99 12.01
C GLY A 36 -4.32 -8.02 12.82
N LYS A 37 -3.15 -7.59 12.32
CA LYS A 37 -2.39 -6.53 13.01
C LYS A 37 -3.21 -5.24 13.07
N PRO A 38 -3.18 -4.52 14.20
CA PRO A 38 -3.98 -3.33 14.40
C PRO A 38 -3.53 -2.19 13.47
N TYR A 39 -4.49 -1.45 12.94
CA TYR A 39 -4.24 -0.25 12.17
C TYR A 39 -3.69 0.86 13.08
N SER A 40 -2.62 1.52 12.67
CA SER A 40 -2.03 2.63 13.44
C SER A 40 -2.65 3.97 13.07
N TYR A 41 -3.69 4.38 13.80
CA TYR A 41 -4.35 5.69 13.58
C TYR A 41 -3.41 6.87 13.84
N LEU A 42 -2.49 6.74 14.81
CA LEU A 42 -1.49 7.77 15.09
C LEU A 42 -0.51 7.95 13.93
N ASP A 43 -0.10 6.86 13.29
CA ASP A 43 0.77 6.94 12.12
C ASP A 43 0.00 7.43 10.88
N ALA A 44 -1.30 7.16 10.77
CA ALA A 44 -2.14 7.72 9.71
C ALA A 44 -2.25 9.24 9.79
N VAL A 45 -2.44 9.78 11.00
CA VAL A 45 -2.44 11.23 11.23
C VAL A 45 -1.07 11.83 10.94
N ARG A 46 0.03 11.17 11.36
CA ARG A 46 1.39 11.63 11.06
C ARG A 46 1.68 11.65 9.56
N ALA A 47 1.25 10.62 8.82
CA ALA A 47 1.39 10.56 7.37
C ALA A 47 0.62 11.71 6.69
N GLY A 48 -0.63 11.97 7.12
CA GLY A 48 -1.42 13.10 6.63
C GLY A 48 -0.80 14.47 6.93
N LEU A 49 -0.01 14.59 8.01
CA LEU A 49 0.76 15.79 8.37
C LEU A 49 2.17 15.81 7.74
N GLY A 50 2.52 14.84 6.88
CA GLY A 50 3.84 14.74 6.25
C GLY A 50 4.99 14.44 7.21
N SER A 51 4.69 13.90 8.40
CA SER A 51 5.66 13.53 9.42
C SER A 51 6.11 12.08 9.29
N ARG A 52 7.35 11.78 9.70
CA ARG A 52 7.89 10.40 9.67
C ARG A 52 7.08 9.47 10.57
N LEU A 53 6.81 8.27 10.07
CA LEU A 53 6.17 7.18 10.83
C LEU A 53 7.09 6.77 11.98
N LYS A 54 6.53 6.52 13.17
CA LYS A 54 7.33 6.15 14.36
C LYS A 54 7.30 4.66 14.70
N GLY A 55 6.57 3.87 13.89
CA GLY A 55 6.41 2.43 14.09
C GLY A 55 5.46 2.12 15.26
N GLY A 56 4.70 1.04 15.11
CA GLY A 56 3.73 0.56 16.10
C GLY A 56 2.51 -0.15 15.51
N GLY A 57 2.24 0.08 14.22
CA GLY A 57 1.25 -0.64 13.41
C GLY A 57 1.33 -0.16 11.96
N TYR A 58 0.56 -0.79 11.08
CA TYR A 58 0.57 -0.43 9.66
C TYR A 58 -0.55 0.55 9.32
N ILE A 59 -0.22 1.52 8.47
CA ILE A 59 -1.22 2.23 7.65
C ILE A 59 -1.33 1.58 6.27
N CYS A 60 -2.40 1.88 5.54
CA CYS A 60 -2.70 1.21 4.26
C CYS A 60 -1.57 1.38 3.22
N SER A 61 -1.00 2.57 3.13
CA SER A 61 0.10 2.90 2.21
C SER A 61 1.42 2.24 2.59
N GLU A 62 1.74 2.18 3.88
CA GLU A 62 2.94 1.49 4.38
C GLU A 62 2.87 -0.01 4.14
N TYR A 63 1.71 -0.62 4.45
CA TYR A 63 1.47 -2.04 4.18
C TYR A 63 1.57 -2.36 2.69
N ALA A 64 0.98 -1.52 1.82
CA ALA A 64 1.04 -1.68 0.38
C ALA A 64 2.48 -1.53 -0.16
N ALA A 65 3.25 -0.56 0.34
CA ALA A 65 4.65 -0.37 -0.06
C ALA A 65 5.53 -1.56 0.34
N GLU A 66 5.35 -2.13 1.53
CA GLU A 66 6.08 -3.32 1.99
C GLU A 66 5.79 -4.57 1.15
N ILE A 67 4.55 -4.74 0.70
CA ILE A 67 4.20 -5.79 -0.27
C ILE A 67 4.92 -5.53 -1.60
N GLN A 68 4.87 -4.30 -2.11
CA GLN A 68 5.50 -3.93 -3.38
C GLN A 68 7.01 -4.14 -3.37
N LEU A 69 7.70 -3.82 -2.27
CA LEU A 69 9.13 -4.10 -2.09
C LEU A 69 9.44 -5.57 -2.32
N ARG A 70 8.63 -6.46 -1.75
CA ARG A 70 8.80 -7.92 -1.86
C ARG A 70 8.43 -8.45 -3.24
N CYS A 71 7.68 -7.69 -4.02
CA CYS A 71 7.45 -7.95 -5.44
C CYS A 71 8.57 -7.43 -6.36
N GLY A 72 9.67 -6.91 -5.80
CA GLY A 72 10.75 -6.27 -6.57
C GLY A 72 10.41 -4.85 -7.05
N GLY A 73 9.40 -4.23 -6.42
CA GLY A 73 9.00 -2.84 -6.66
C GLY A 73 9.82 -1.84 -5.84
N ALA A 74 9.23 -0.68 -5.59
CA ALA A 74 9.87 0.43 -4.88
C ALA A 74 10.21 0.10 -3.43
N ASP A 75 11.37 0.57 -2.98
CA ASP A 75 11.71 0.59 -1.55
C ASP A 75 10.80 1.60 -0.82
N PRO A 76 10.06 1.21 0.24
CA PRO A 76 9.23 2.11 1.04
C PRO A 76 10.01 3.30 1.60
N LEU A 77 11.33 3.17 1.79
CA LEU A 77 12.21 4.26 2.23
C LEU A 77 12.45 5.31 1.14
N THR A 78 12.20 4.98 -0.13
CA THR A 78 12.24 5.90 -1.27
C THR A 78 10.93 6.64 -1.50
N ILE A 79 9.85 6.26 -0.80
CA ILE A 79 8.54 6.92 -0.86
C ILE A 79 8.47 7.90 0.32
N PRO A 80 8.79 9.19 0.11
CA PRO A 80 8.86 10.14 1.19
C PRO A 80 7.46 10.30 1.78
N LYS A 81 7.33 10.04 3.09
CA LYS A 81 6.15 10.34 3.94
C LYS A 81 5.02 9.31 3.93
N ALA A 82 5.11 8.27 3.09
CA ALA A 82 4.20 7.12 3.10
C ALA A 82 2.71 7.50 3.18
N ALA A 83 2.29 8.67 2.70
CA ALA A 83 0.87 8.96 2.53
C ALA A 83 0.34 8.14 1.35
N PRO A 84 -0.96 7.81 1.30
CA PRO A 84 -1.54 7.10 0.16
C PRO A 84 -1.30 7.80 -1.18
N ALA A 85 -1.33 9.14 -1.21
CA ALA A 85 -1.05 9.92 -2.40
C ALA A 85 0.39 9.76 -2.89
N ASP A 86 1.38 9.74 -1.99
CA ASP A 86 2.79 9.59 -2.36
C ASP A 86 3.05 8.25 -3.06
N LEU A 87 2.35 7.18 -2.62
CA LEU A 87 2.44 5.86 -3.23
C LEU A 87 1.82 5.83 -4.63
N VAL A 88 0.69 6.52 -4.81
CA VAL A 88 0.03 6.66 -6.12
C VAL A 88 0.92 7.45 -7.07
N ASP A 89 1.37 8.64 -6.65
CA ASP A 89 2.20 9.53 -7.44
C ASP A 89 3.52 8.87 -7.83
N TYR A 90 4.14 8.09 -6.93
CA TYR A 90 5.34 7.32 -7.23
C TYR A 90 5.13 6.43 -8.47
N TRP A 91 4.07 5.62 -8.48
CA TRP A 91 3.84 4.67 -9.58
C TRP A 91 3.43 5.37 -10.87
N LEU A 92 2.60 6.42 -10.78
CA LEU A 92 2.23 7.21 -11.96
C LEU A 92 3.45 7.89 -12.58
N ASN A 93 4.34 8.45 -11.77
CA ASN A 93 5.60 9.05 -12.24
C ASN A 93 6.59 8.02 -12.79
N ALA A 94 6.54 6.78 -12.30
CA ALA A 94 7.29 5.65 -12.86
C ALA A 94 6.71 5.12 -14.19
N GLY A 95 5.60 5.70 -14.67
CA GLY A 95 4.96 5.32 -15.94
C GLY A 95 3.88 4.23 -15.82
N ALA A 96 3.47 3.86 -14.60
CA ALA A 96 2.38 2.91 -14.41
C ALA A 96 1.04 3.50 -14.89
N LEU A 97 0.14 2.62 -15.34
CA LEU A 97 -1.11 3.04 -15.96
C LEU A 97 -2.27 2.92 -14.98
N LEU A 98 -3.02 4.02 -14.80
CA LEU A 98 -4.29 3.99 -14.09
C LEU A 98 -5.35 3.27 -14.93
N GLN A 99 -6.00 2.27 -14.34
CA GLN A 99 -7.12 1.55 -14.91
C GLN A 99 -8.38 1.92 -14.14
N VAL A 100 -9.33 2.52 -14.84
CA VAL A 100 -10.57 3.01 -14.25
C VAL A 100 -11.67 1.98 -14.43
N VAL A 101 -12.22 1.46 -13.33
CA VAL A 101 -13.37 0.55 -13.40
C VAL A 101 -14.64 1.39 -13.35
N ARG A 102 -15.07 1.88 -14.51
CA ARG A 102 -16.40 2.51 -14.64
C ARG A 102 -17.45 1.42 -14.63
N ARG A 103 -18.28 1.37 -13.58
CA ARG A 103 -19.54 0.62 -13.60
C ARG A 103 -20.58 1.36 -14.42
#